data_AF-A0A8S1EQ23-F1
#
_entry.id   AF-A0A8S1EQ23-F1
#
_cell.length_a   1.000
_cell.length_b   1.000
_cell.length_c   1.000
_cell.angle_alpha   90.00
_cell.angle_beta   90.00
_cell.angle_gamma   90.00
#
_symmetry.space_group_name_H-M   'P 1'
#
loop_
_entity.id
_entity.type
_entity.pdbx_description
1 polymer ?
#
loop_
_entity_poly.entity_id
_entity_poly.type
_entity_poly.pdbx_seq_one_letter_code
_entity_poly.pdbx_strand_id
1 'polypeptide(L)'
;MSFAGLLDFARKDIDIPANAPKALLKDLHSSFIHKYEADKNSYTYIMTEHLRVSGIYWCVNAMDLLRDLDKMSKEEIVKYVLECENSDGGYGPAQGHDSHILHTLCAIQILIIFDSLDKANFDRIAKYVKSLQNEDGSFKGDSSGEVDTRFTMCSLATCHFIDRLDVLDVDAAIRFIMQCYNTDGGFGTRPGSESHSGQVYCCIGSLAIAGRLEDIDRFRTAEWLAFRQCDSGGLNGRPEKLPDVCYSWWVLASLSILGCLDFIDENKMKNFIFACQDDETGGFADRPGDCVSN
;
A
#
# COMPACT_ATOMS: atom_id res chain seq x y z
N MET A 1 -35.37 18.05 -8.23
CA MET A 1 -34.33 17.87 -7.19
C MET A 1 -34.56 18.92 -6.11
N SER A 2 -34.70 18.53 -4.85
CA SER A 2 -34.75 19.49 -3.74
C SER A 2 -33.36 20.11 -3.53
N PHE A 3 -33.28 21.29 -2.92
CA PHE A 3 -31.99 21.91 -2.56
C PHE A 3 -31.16 21.00 -1.64
N ALA A 4 -31.83 20.27 -0.73
CA ALA A 4 -31.20 19.24 0.09
C ALA A 4 -30.63 18.09 -0.74
N GLY A 5 -31.35 17.60 -1.75
CA GLY A 5 -30.85 16.55 -2.65
C GLY A 5 -29.69 17.01 -3.55
N LEU A 6 -29.62 18.30 -3.89
CA LEU A 6 -28.48 18.88 -4.61
C LEU A 6 -27.25 18.97 -3.71
N LEU A 7 -27.42 19.38 -2.44
CA LEU A 7 -26.35 19.44 -1.45
C LEU A 7 -25.80 18.05 -1.12
N ASP A 8 -26.67 17.05 -1.02
CA ASP A 8 -26.26 15.67 -0.77
C ASP A 8 -25.54 15.06 -1.99
N PHE A 9 -25.96 15.39 -3.21
CA PHE A 9 -25.21 15.00 -4.42
C PHE A 9 -23.83 15.68 -4.52
N ALA A 10 -23.69 16.88 -3.96
CA ALA A 10 -22.42 17.60 -3.90
C ALA A 10 -21.53 17.14 -2.73
N ARG A 11 -22.09 16.44 -1.74
CA ARG A 11 -21.35 15.92 -0.58
C ARG A 11 -20.34 14.87 -1.05
N LYS A 12 -19.05 15.10 -0.77
CA LYS A 12 -17.96 14.14 -1.02
C LYS A 12 -17.71 13.26 0.21
N ASP A 13 -18.79 12.68 0.70
CA ASP A 13 -18.79 11.76 1.84
C ASP A 13 -19.91 10.71 1.67
N ILE A 14 -19.96 9.72 2.56
CA ILE A 14 -20.93 8.63 2.54
C ILE A 14 -21.72 8.56 3.85
N ASP A 15 -22.93 8.02 3.79
CA ASP A 15 -23.68 7.64 4.99
C ASP A 15 -23.40 6.18 5.34
N ILE A 16 -23.03 5.93 6.59
CA ILE A 16 -22.87 4.56 7.09
C ILE A 16 -24.26 3.95 7.32
N PRO A 17 -24.60 2.82 6.68
CA PRO A 17 -25.88 2.15 6.92
C PRO A 17 -26.06 1.76 8.39
N ALA A 18 -27.27 1.93 8.94
CA ALA A 18 -27.53 1.64 10.36
C ALA A 18 -27.35 0.15 10.72
N ASN A 19 -27.51 -0.74 9.73
CA ASN A 19 -27.32 -2.18 9.83
C ASN A 19 -25.88 -2.63 9.50
N ALA A 20 -24.97 -1.71 9.20
CA ALA A 20 -23.60 -2.07 8.84
C ALA A 20 -22.88 -2.77 10.02
N PRO A 21 -21.91 -3.67 9.75
CA PRO A 21 -21.20 -4.38 10.79
C PRO A 21 -20.48 -3.43 11.75
N LYS A 22 -20.44 -3.79 13.03
CA LYS A 22 -19.86 -2.97 14.12
C LYS A 22 -18.67 -3.63 14.82
N ALA A 23 -18.27 -4.79 14.33
CA ALA A 23 -17.15 -5.57 14.82
C ALA A 23 -16.47 -6.26 13.65
N LEU A 24 -15.21 -6.65 13.84
CA LEU A 24 -14.45 -7.38 12.84
C LEU A 24 -15.01 -8.79 12.64
N LEU A 25 -15.34 -9.15 11.39
CA LEU A 25 -15.86 -10.45 10.99
C LEU A 25 -14.72 -11.39 10.61
N LYS A 26 -13.79 -11.57 11.56
CA LYS A 26 -12.49 -12.25 11.38
C LYS A 26 -12.59 -13.54 10.57
N ASP A 27 -13.46 -14.46 10.98
CA ASP A 27 -13.57 -15.79 10.37
C ASP A 27 -14.11 -15.75 8.93
N LEU A 28 -14.98 -14.78 8.62
CA LEU A 28 -15.46 -14.55 7.26
C LEU A 28 -14.33 -14.06 6.36
N HIS A 29 -13.52 -13.09 6.80
CA HIS A 29 -12.39 -12.60 6.00
C HIS A 29 -11.33 -13.67 5.76
N SER A 30 -11.01 -14.48 6.78
CA SER A 30 -10.11 -15.63 6.64
C SER A 30 -10.64 -16.64 5.61
N SER A 31 -11.93 -16.96 5.69
CA SER A 31 -12.59 -17.86 4.74
C SER A 31 -12.64 -17.30 3.33
N PHE A 32 -12.85 -15.98 3.18
CA PHE A 32 -12.85 -15.27 1.90
C PHE A 32 -11.50 -15.40 1.21
N ILE A 33 -10.40 -15.09 1.91
CA ILE A 33 -9.04 -15.15 1.35
C ILE A 33 -8.68 -16.60 0.98
N HIS A 34 -8.99 -17.57 1.84
CA HIS A 34 -8.67 -18.97 1.56
C HIS A 34 -9.43 -19.51 0.34
N LYS A 35 -10.69 -19.10 0.15
CA LYS A 35 -11.46 -19.45 -1.06
C LYS A 35 -10.88 -18.80 -2.32
N TYR A 36 -10.48 -17.53 -2.22
CA TYR A 36 -9.86 -16.80 -3.32
C TYR A 36 -8.55 -17.46 -3.78
N GLU A 37 -7.71 -17.93 -2.86
CA GLU A 37 -6.48 -18.67 -3.17
C GLU A 37 -6.77 -19.99 -3.90
N ALA A 38 -7.84 -20.69 -3.52
CA ALA A 38 -8.22 -21.98 -4.09
C ALA A 38 -8.81 -21.87 -5.51
N ASP A 39 -9.46 -20.77 -5.86
CA ASP A 39 -10.10 -20.59 -7.17
C ASP A 39 -9.14 -20.03 -8.25
N LYS A 40 -8.28 -20.91 -8.76
CA LYS A 40 -7.33 -20.59 -9.83
C LYS A 40 -7.96 -20.53 -11.23
N ASN A 41 -9.26 -20.81 -11.36
CA ASN A 41 -9.96 -20.86 -12.66
C ASN A 41 -10.88 -19.66 -12.89
N SER A 42 -10.99 -18.74 -11.93
CA SER A 42 -11.86 -17.59 -12.05
C SER A 42 -11.38 -16.61 -13.13
N TYR A 43 -12.34 -15.87 -13.72
CA TYR A 43 -12.02 -14.80 -14.65
C TYR A 43 -11.15 -13.71 -13.99
N THR A 44 -11.44 -13.39 -12.72
CA THR A 44 -10.67 -12.44 -11.92
C THR A 44 -9.24 -12.92 -11.76
N TYR A 45 -9.01 -14.21 -11.52
CA TYR A 45 -7.67 -14.79 -11.44
C TYR A 45 -6.90 -14.46 -12.73
N ILE A 46 -7.44 -14.74 -13.91
CA ILE A 46 -6.76 -14.45 -15.18
C ILE A 46 -6.52 -12.94 -15.38
N MET A 47 -7.54 -12.11 -15.17
CA MET A 47 -7.45 -10.66 -15.41
C MET A 47 -6.48 -9.94 -14.47
N THR A 48 -6.24 -10.47 -13.29
CA THR A 48 -5.34 -9.91 -12.27
C THR A 48 -3.93 -10.47 -12.31
N GLU A 49 -3.57 -11.24 -13.35
CA GLU A 49 -2.24 -11.83 -13.47
C GLU A 49 -1.11 -10.78 -13.42
N HIS A 50 -1.33 -9.63 -14.05
CA HIS A 50 -0.40 -8.48 -14.07
C HIS A 50 -0.13 -7.84 -12.69
N LEU A 51 -0.80 -8.30 -11.63
CA LEU A 51 -0.57 -7.87 -10.24
C LEU A 51 -0.51 -9.05 -9.25
N ARG A 52 -0.39 -10.30 -9.74
CA ARG A 52 -0.55 -11.53 -8.94
C ARG A 52 0.35 -11.57 -7.71
N VAL A 53 1.65 -11.33 -7.82
CA VAL A 53 2.57 -11.32 -6.67
C VAL A 53 2.17 -10.29 -5.63
N SER A 54 1.68 -9.11 -6.05
CA SER A 54 1.14 -8.11 -5.11
C SER A 54 -0.18 -8.58 -4.46
N GLY A 55 -1.05 -9.24 -5.22
CA GLY A 55 -2.26 -9.89 -4.69
C GLY A 55 -1.95 -10.95 -3.62
N ILE A 56 -0.98 -11.82 -3.90
CA ILE A 56 -0.48 -12.82 -2.94
C ILE A 56 0.03 -12.13 -1.67
N TYR A 57 0.81 -11.05 -1.79
CA TYR A 57 1.28 -10.29 -0.65
C TYR A 57 0.12 -9.77 0.20
N TRP A 58 -0.92 -9.19 -0.40
CA TRP A 58 -2.08 -8.70 0.35
C TRP A 58 -2.82 -9.82 1.09
N CYS A 59 -3.06 -10.96 0.43
CA CYS A 59 -3.70 -12.12 1.04
C CYS A 59 -2.87 -12.69 2.19
N VAL A 60 -1.58 -12.93 1.96
CA VAL A 60 -0.66 -13.51 2.95
C VAL A 60 -0.49 -12.59 4.16
N ASN A 61 -0.31 -11.29 3.94
CA ASN A 61 -0.20 -10.30 5.01
C ASN A 61 -1.48 -10.19 5.83
N ALA A 62 -2.66 -10.20 5.18
CA ALA A 62 -3.93 -10.21 5.88
C ALA A 62 -4.11 -11.48 6.73
N MET A 63 -3.74 -12.65 6.21
CA MET A 63 -3.84 -13.92 6.94
C MET A 63 -2.87 -13.99 8.13
N ASP A 64 -1.66 -13.43 8.01
CA ASP A 64 -0.74 -13.29 9.14
C ASP A 64 -1.30 -12.35 10.23
N LEU A 65 -1.85 -11.19 9.84
CA LEU A 65 -2.52 -10.27 10.78
C LEU A 65 -3.73 -10.92 11.47
N LEU A 66 -4.45 -11.78 10.76
CA LEU A 66 -5.55 -12.58 11.30
C LEU A 66 -5.07 -13.79 12.13
N ARG A 67 -3.76 -14.08 12.20
CA ARG A 67 -3.20 -15.27 12.88
C ARG A 67 -3.68 -16.60 12.30
N ASP A 68 -3.93 -16.62 11.00
CA ASP A 68 -4.43 -17.77 10.24
C ASP A 68 -3.48 -18.12 9.07
N LEU A 69 -2.21 -17.70 9.14
CA LEU A 69 -1.21 -17.91 8.09
C LEU A 69 -0.99 -19.41 7.77
N ASP A 70 -1.23 -20.29 8.73
CA ASP A 70 -1.16 -21.75 8.59
C ASP A 70 -2.19 -22.34 7.61
N LYS A 71 -3.23 -21.58 7.26
CA LYS A 71 -4.21 -21.96 6.23
C LYS A 71 -3.73 -21.71 4.80
N MET A 72 -2.63 -20.98 4.62
CA MET A 72 -2.07 -20.64 3.31
C MET A 72 -1.09 -21.72 2.84
N SER A 73 -0.99 -21.95 1.53
CA SER A 73 -0.04 -22.93 0.96
C SER A 73 1.39 -22.38 0.90
N LYS A 74 2.07 -22.27 2.05
CA LYS A 74 3.43 -21.70 2.19
C LYS A 74 4.40 -22.20 1.12
N GLU A 75 4.57 -23.51 0.98
CA GLU A 75 5.56 -24.09 0.06
C GLU A 75 5.25 -23.74 -1.40
N GLU A 76 3.97 -23.78 -1.79
CA GLU A 76 3.53 -23.44 -3.15
C GLU A 76 3.71 -21.94 -3.44
N ILE A 77 3.33 -21.08 -2.49
CA ILE A 77 3.45 -19.64 -2.62
C ILE A 77 4.92 -19.22 -2.71
N VAL A 78 5.77 -19.69 -1.79
CA VAL A 78 7.19 -19.37 -1.79
C VAL A 78 7.85 -19.84 -3.08
N LYS A 79 7.53 -21.06 -3.54
CA LYS A 79 8.03 -21.56 -4.82
C LYS A 79 7.60 -20.66 -5.99
N TYR A 80 6.32 -20.31 -6.07
CA TYR A 80 5.79 -19.47 -7.15
C TYR A 80 6.44 -18.09 -7.17
N VAL A 81 6.61 -17.46 -6.00
CA VAL A 81 7.26 -16.15 -5.88
C VAL A 81 8.71 -16.23 -6.35
N LEU A 82 9.47 -17.25 -5.95
CA LEU A 82 10.85 -17.45 -6.41
C LEU A 82 10.95 -17.69 -7.92
N GLU A 83 9.97 -18.37 -8.52
CA GLU A 83 9.88 -18.57 -9.97
C GLU A 83 9.55 -17.27 -10.74
N CYS A 84 9.13 -16.20 -10.06
CA CYS A 84 8.90 -14.88 -10.66
C CYS A 84 10.16 -13.99 -10.69
N GLU A 85 11.30 -14.45 -10.16
CA GLU A 85 12.58 -13.74 -10.32
C GLU A 85 13.07 -13.85 -11.77
N ASN A 86 13.39 -12.72 -12.39
CA ASN A 86 13.93 -12.67 -13.74
C ASN A 86 15.47 -12.63 -13.76
N SER A 87 16.02 -12.73 -14.97
CA SER A 87 17.47 -12.76 -15.20
C SER A 87 18.21 -11.51 -14.71
N ASP A 88 17.52 -10.38 -14.57
CA ASP A 88 18.05 -9.09 -14.08
C ASP A 88 18.10 -9.00 -12.55
N GLY A 89 17.46 -9.93 -11.82
CA GLY A 89 17.39 -9.97 -10.36
C GLY A 89 16.14 -9.31 -9.77
N GLY A 90 15.30 -8.69 -10.60
CA GLY A 90 13.99 -8.20 -10.18
C GLY A 90 12.92 -9.30 -10.25
N TYR A 91 11.77 -9.04 -9.64
CA TYR A 91 10.61 -9.94 -9.71
C TYR A 91 9.51 -9.32 -10.56
N GLY A 92 8.89 -10.13 -11.41
CA GLY A 92 7.68 -9.78 -12.14
C GLY A 92 6.41 -10.02 -11.33
N PRO A 93 5.24 -9.54 -11.80
CA PRO A 93 3.95 -9.82 -11.16
C PRO A 93 3.55 -11.30 -11.25
N ALA A 94 4.02 -12.02 -12.26
CA ALA A 94 3.77 -13.43 -12.52
C ALA A 94 4.92 -14.01 -13.38
N GLN A 95 5.00 -15.33 -13.49
CA GLN A 95 6.03 -15.99 -14.31
C GLN A 95 5.97 -15.54 -15.77
N GLY A 96 7.12 -15.17 -16.33
CA GLY A 96 7.24 -14.71 -17.71
C GLY A 96 6.85 -13.24 -17.93
N HIS A 97 6.48 -12.51 -16.88
CA HIS A 97 6.25 -11.06 -16.93
C HIS A 97 7.51 -10.29 -16.53
N ASP A 98 7.61 -9.04 -17.01
CA ASP A 98 8.76 -8.18 -16.78
C ASP A 98 8.92 -7.78 -15.30
N SER A 99 10.18 -7.60 -14.88
CA SER A 99 10.53 -7.16 -13.53
C SER A 99 10.04 -5.75 -13.24
N HIS A 100 9.45 -5.56 -12.05
CA HIS A 100 9.10 -4.24 -11.57
C HIS A 100 9.37 -4.11 -10.07
N ILE A 101 9.78 -2.93 -9.60
CA ILE A 101 10.15 -2.72 -8.20
C ILE A 101 8.99 -2.96 -7.22
N LEU A 102 7.75 -2.72 -7.65
CA LEU A 102 6.54 -3.01 -6.87
C LEU A 102 6.43 -4.49 -6.52
N HIS A 103 6.62 -5.37 -7.50
CA HIS A 103 6.50 -6.82 -7.31
C HIS A 103 7.76 -7.40 -6.66
N THR A 104 8.92 -6.78 -6.89
CA THR A 104 10.16 -7.08 -6.15
C THR A 104 9.98 -6.84 -4.65
N LEU A 105 9.44 -5.69 -4.24
CA LEU A 105 9.13 -5.44 -2.84
C LEU A 105 8.13 -6.47 -2.29
N CYS A 106 7.02 -6.71 -3.00
CA CYS A 106 5.99 -7.66 -2.57
C CYS A 106 6.56 -9.08 -2.40
N ALA A 107 7.41 -9.53 -3.32
CA ALA A 107 8.09 -10.82 -3.25
C ALA A 107 8.94 -10.93 -1.96
N ILE A 108 9.75 -9.91 -1.67
CA ILE A 108 10.56 -9.87 -0.44
C ILE A 108 9.68 -9.89 0.81
N GLN A 109 8.60 -9.12 0.84
CA GLN A 109 7.67 -9.11 1.98
C GLN A 109 6.99 -10.46 2.19
N ILE A 110 6.57 -11.14 1.12
CA ILE A 110 6.00 -12.50 1.22
C ILE A 110 7.03 -13.47 1.82
N LEU A 111 8.28 -13.42 1.35
CA LEU A 111 9.35 -14.27 1.86
C LEU A 111 9.67 -13.98 3.34
N ILE A 112 9.55 -12.72 3.78
CA ILE A 112 9.67 -12.35 5.20
C ILE A 112 8.54 -12.94 6.02
N ILE A 113 7.28 -12.76 5.60
CA ILE A 113 6.11 -13.25 6.33
C ILE A 113 6.19 -14.78 6.52
N PHE A 114 6.69 -15.49 5.51
CA PHE A 114 6.87 -16.94 5.59
C PHE A 114 8.21 -17.41 6.18
N ASP A 115 9.06 -16.52 6.68
CA ASP A 115 10.39 -16.87 7.19
C ASP A 115 11.17 -17.73 6.17
N SER A 116 11.30 -17.19 4.96
CA SER A 116 11.94 -17.82 3.79
C SER A 116 12.77 -16.82 2.97
N LEU A 117 13.14 -15.71 3.59
CA LEU A 117 13.93 -14.65 2.96
C LEU A 117 15.33 -15.14 2.56
N ASP A 118 15.87 -16.13 3.27
CA ASP A 118 17.16 -16.80 2.99
C ASP A 118 17.22 -17.47 1.60
N LYS A 119 16.08 -17.73 0.98
CA LYS A 119 15.99 -18.32 -0.36
C LYS A 119 16.19 -17.31 -1.49
N ALA A 120 16.10 -16.01 -1.21
CA ALA A 120 16.27 -14.97 -2.22
C ALA A 120 17.75 -14.62 -2.43
N ASN A 121 18.12 -14.25 -3.66
CA ASN A 121 19.48 -13.82 -3.97
C ASN A 121 19.65 -12.30 -3.76
N PHE A 122 20.09 -11.91 -2.56
CA PHE A 122 20.19 -10.49 -2.19
C PHE A 122 21.12 -9.69 -3.09
N ASP A 123 22.21 -10.26 -3.59
CA ASP A 123 23.13 -9.55 -4.49
C ASP A 123 22.49 -9.22 -5.83
N ARG A 124 21.69 -10.14 -6.37
CA ARG A 124 20.94 -9.91 -7.62
C ARG A 124 19.87 -8.85 -7.43
N ILE A 125 19.10 -8.94 -6.35
CA ILE A 125 18.07 -7.96 -6.00
C ILE A 125 18.70 -6.57 -5.80
N ALA A 126 19.74 -6.47 -4.99
CA ALA A 126 20.43 -5.20 -4.74
C ALA A 126 20.98 -4.58 -6.03
N LYS A 127 21.53 -5.40 -6.94
CA LYS A 127 21.98 -4.95 -8.26
C LYS A 127 20.82 -4.45 -9.13
N TYR A 128 19.69 -5.15 -9.14
CA TYR A 128 18.48 -4.72 -9.86
C TYR A 128 17.99 -3.37 -9.31
N VAL A 129 17.76 -3.26 -8.00
CA VAL A 129 17.29 -2.02 -7.36
C VAL A 129 18.24 -0.86 -7.62
N LYS A 130 19.56 -1.09 -7.52
CA LYS A 130 20.57 -0.06 -7.83
C LYS A 130 20.46 0.44 -9.28
N SER A 131 20.19 -0.45 -10.23
CA SER A 131 20.07 -0.08 -11.65
C SER A 131 18.86 0.82 -11.97
N LEU A 132 17.87 0.87 -11.06
CA LEU A 132 16.69 1.71 -11.18
C LEU A 132 16.92 3.15 -10.68
N GLN A 133 17.99 3.39 -9.92
CA GLN A 133 18.32 4.72 -9.40
C GLN A 133 18.87 5.63 -10.51
N ASN A 134 18.26 6.79 -10.70
CA ASN A 134 18.70 7.83 -11.63
C ASN A 134 19.74 8.75 -10.97
N GLU A 135 20.44 9.55 -11.79
CA GLU A 135 21.47 10.50 -11.33
C GLU A 135 20.94 11.58 -10.38
N ASP A 136 19.67 11.98 -10.54
CA ASP A 136 19.00 12.96 -9.66
C ASP A 136 18.55 12.37 -8.31
N GLY A 137 18.74 11.06 -8.12
CA GLY A 137 18.34 10.31 -6.93
C GLY A 137 16.95 9.68 -7.02
N SER A 138 16.15 10.03 -8.01
CA SER A 138 14.85 9.39 -8.25
C SER A 138 15.00 7.92 -8.65
N PHE A 139 13.93 7.15 -8.50
CA PHE A 139 13.91 5.74 -8.92
C PHE A 139 12.88 5.53 -10.03
N LYS A 140 13.26 4.71 -11.00
CA LYS A 140 12.34 4.16 -11.99
C LYS A 140 11.60 2.95 -11.44
N GLY A 141 10.41 2.67 -11.97
CA GLY A 141 9.67 1.44 -11.67
C GLY A 141 10.32 0.19 -12.27
N ASP A 142 10.82 0.34 -13.49
CA ASP A 142 11.41 -0.70 -14.33
C ASP A 142 12.28 -0.09 -15.46
N SER A 143 12.50 -0.87 -16.53
CA SER A 143 13.23 -0.43 -17.72
C SER A 143 12.50 0.59 -18.60
N SER A 144 11.18 0.77 -18.42
CA SER A 144 10.34 1.72 -19.17
C SER A 144 10.57 3.18 -18.76
N GLY A 145 11.11 3.40 -17.56
CA GLY A 145 11.59 4.72 -17.13
C GLY A 145 10.56 5.62 -16.46
N GLU A 146 9.40 5.12 -16.05
CA GLU A 146 8.48 5.89 -15.20
C GLU A 146 9.15 6.24 -13.87
N VAL A 147 9.07 7.51 -13.47
CA VAL A 147 9.56 8.00 -12.17
C VAL A 147 8.37 8.36 -11.26
N ASP A 148 8.40 7.81 -10.05
CA ASP A 148 7.40 8.04 -9.00
C ASP A 148 8.04 7.90 -7.61
N THR A 149 7.65 8.74 -6.65
CA THR A 149 8.07 8.63 -5.24
C THR A 149 7.73 7.27 -4.62
N ARG A 150 6.69 6.57 -5.12
CA ARG A 150 6.40 5.17 -4.77
C ARG A 150 7.57 4.25 -5.04
N PHE A 151 8.28 4.42 -6.16
CA PHE A 151 9.42 3.57 -6.53
C PHE A 151 10.64 3.86 -5.66
N THR A 152 10.76 5.08 -5.15
CA THR A 152 11.79 5.43 -4.16
C THR A 152 11.54 4.67 -2.87
N MET A 153 10.31 4.69 -2.35
CA MET A 153 9.94 3.92 -1.16
C MET A 153 10.17 2.42 -1.37
N CYS A 154 9.70 1.86 -2.49
CA CYS A 154 9.86 0.44 -2.76
C CYS A 154 11.33 0.02 -2.86
N SER A 155 12.18 0.85 -3.48
CA SER A 155 13.61 0.61 -3.59
C SER A 155 14.30 0.63 -2.22
N LEU A 156 14.05 1.68 -1.42
CA LEU A 156 14.62 1.80 -0.08
C LEU A 156 14.14 0.67 0.84
N ALA A 157 12.85 0.36 0.84
CA ALA A 157 12.28 -0.71 1.66
C ALA A 157 12.85 -2.08 1.27
N THR A 158 12.94 -2.38 -0.03
CA THR A 158 13.51 -3.64 -0.53
C THR A 158 14.95 -3.80 -0.04
N CYS A 159 15.80 -2.79 -0.26
CA CYS A 159 17.19 -2.82 0.18
C CYS A 159 17.33 -2.80 1.72
N HIS A 160 16.42 -2.17 2.45
CA HIS A 160 16.41 -2.20 3.91
C HIS A 160 16.14 -3.60 4.44
N PHE A 161 15.13 -4.29 3.89
CA PHE A 161 14.76 -5.63 4.34
C PHE A 161 15.84 -6.69 4.10
N ILE A 162 16.67 -6.53 3.07
CA ILE A 162 17.75 -7.48 2.74
C ILE A 162 19.13 -7.01 3.23
N ASP A 163 19.19 -5.98 4.08
CA ASP A 163 20.42 -5.39 4.62
C ASP A 163 21.43 -4.98 3.52
N ARG A 164 20.94 -4.23 2.54
CA ARG A 164 21.69 -3.72 1.38
C ARG A 164 21.37 -2.25 1.05
N LEU A 165 21.00 -1.43 2.04
CA LEU A 165 20.77 0.01 1.81
C LEU A 165 22.03 0.72 1.31
N ASP A 166 23.21 0.22 1.68
CA ASP A 166 24.52 0.77 1.35
C ASP A 166 24.82 0.82 -0.15
N VAL A 167 24.14 0.00 -0.96
CA VAL A 167 24.33 0.03 -2.42
C VAL A 167 23.68 1.26 -3.06
N LEU A 168 22.70 1.89 -2.41
CA LEU A 168 21.93 3.01 -2.91
C LEU A 168 22.54 4.35 -2.49
N ASP A 169 22.40 5.38 -3.34
CA ASP A 169 22.67 6.75 -2.90
C ASP A 169 21.44 7.29 -2.16
N VAL A 170 21.36 6.99 -0.86
CA VAL A 170 20.22 7.36 -0.01
C VAL A 170 20.07 8.87 0.10
N ASP A 171 21.18 9.62 0.17
CA ASP A 171 21.12 11.08 0.24
C ASP A 171 20.55 11.69 -1.05
N ALA A 172 20.90 11.16 -2.22
CA ALA A 172 20.26 11.58 -3.48
C ALA A 172 18.77 11.25 -3.49
N ALA A 173 18.38 10.06 -3.04
CA ALA A 173 16.98 9.66 -2.95
C ALA A 173 16.17 10.62 -2.05
N ILE A 174 16.70 10.97 -0.88
CA ILE A 174 16.04 11.92 0.02
C ILE A 174 16.02 13.34 -0.57
N ARG A 175 17.07 13.79 -1.26
CA ARG A 175 17.03 15.07 -2.00
C ARG A 175 15.88 15.10 -3.01
N PHE A 176 15.65 14.03 -3.77
CA PHE A 176 14.53 13.94 -4.70
C PHE A 176 13.17 13.94 -3.97
N ILE A 177 13.02 13.18 -2.88
CA ILE A 177 11.79 13.19 -2.05
C ILE A 177 11.47 14.61 -1.55
N MET A 178 12.48 15.35 -1.09
CA MET A 178 12.28 16.72 -0.59
C MET A 178 11.87 17.71 -1.69
N GLN A 179 12.25 17.47 -2.95
CA GLN A 179 11.73 18.26 -4.08
C GLN A 179 10.24 17.97 -4.38
N CYS A 180 9.71 16.85 -3.88
CA CYS A 180 8.30 16.47 -4.00
C CYS A 180 7.45 16.96 -2.82
N TYR A 181 8.05 17.59 -1.80
CA TYR A 181 7.34 18.14 -0.65
C TYR A 181 6.63 19.45 -1.02
N ASN A 182 5.32 19.52 -0.77
CA ASN A 182 4.48 20.61 -1.21
C ASN A 182 4.21 21.61 -0.08
N THR A 183 3.76 22.81 -0.47
CA THR A 183 3.42 23.88 0.47
C THR A 183 2.24 23.55 1.37
N ASP A 184 1.45 22.51 1.09
CA ASP A 184 0.37 22.07 1.95
C ASP A 184 0.82 21.06 3.02
N GLY A 185 2.10 20.68 3.02
CA GLY A 185 2.65 19.66 3.91
C GLY A 185 2.53 18.23 3.38
N GLY A 186 1.99 18.04 2.17
CA GLY A 186 1.91 16.73 1.53
C GLY A 186 3.03 16.47 0.52
N PHE A 187 2.91 15.36 -0.21
CA PHE A 187 3.87 14.92 -1.23
C PHE A 187 3.16 14.44 -2.50
N GLY A 188 3.76 14.73 -3.64
CA GLY A 188 3.32 14.24 -4.95
C GLY A 188 4.17 13.08 -5.50
N THR A 189 3.86 12.65 -6.73
CA THR A 189 4.58 11.56 -7.43
C THR A 189 5.96 11.98 -7.92
N ARG A 190 6.13 13.27 -8.23
CA ARG A 190 7.36 13.91 -8.72
C ARG A 190 7.31 15.41 -8.40
N PRO A 191 8.42 16.17 -8.50
CA PRO A 191 8.44 17.59 -8.17
C PRO A 191 7.31 18.37 -8.88
N GLY A 192 6.56 19.14 -8.09
CA GLY A 192 5.42 19.95 -8.56
C GLY A 192 4.10 19.19 -8.74
N SER A 193 4.03 17.89 -8.40
CA SER A 193 2.77 17.12 -8.45
C SER A 193 1.91 17.37 -7.20
N GLU A 194 0.58 17.32 -7.36
CA GLU A 194 -0.40 17.48 -6.26
C GLU A 194 -0.17 16.46 -5.14
N SER A 195 -0.39 16.90 -3.90
CA SER A 195 -0.34 16.04 -2.71
C SER A 195 -1.43 14.98 -2.72
N HIS A 196 -1.04 13.75 -2.40
CA HIS A 196 -1.97 12.61 -2.30
C HIS A 196 -1.52 11.62 -1.21
N SER A 197 -2.45 11.05 -0.46
CA SER A 197 -2.15 10.26 0.74
C SER A 197 -1.25 9.05 0.47
N GLY A 198 -1.40 8.39 -0.69
CA GLY A 198 -0.53 7.29 -1.09
C GLY A 198 0.93 7.73 -1.30
N GLN A 199 1.15 8.91 -1.87
CA GLN A 199 2.48 9.50 -2.07
C GLN A 199 3.05 10.01 -0.75
N VAL A 200 2.21 10.60 0.12
CA VAL A 200 2.60 10.99 1.48
C VAL A 200 3.10 9.79 2.27
N TYR A 201 2.38 8.67 2.24
CA TYR A 201 2.81 7.42 2.85
C TYR A 201 4.17 6.95 2.32
N CYS A 202 4.35 6.95 1.00
CA CYS A 202 5.61 6.52 0.40
C CYS A 202 6.79 7.44 0.78
N CYS A 203 6.58 8.75 0.78
CA CYS A 203 7.62 9.72 1.10
C CYS A 203 7.99 9.70 2.59
N ILE A 204 6.99 9.64 3.48
CA ILE A 204 7.21 9.50 4.93
C ILE A 204 7.90 8.17 5.23
N GLY A 205 7.48 7.06 4.61
CA GLY A 205 8.15 5.77 4.74
C GLY A 205 9.61 5.81 4.30
N SER A 206 9.89 6.48 3.17
CA SER A 206 11.27 6.69 2.67
C SER A 206 12.11 7.49 3.67
N LEU A 207 11.56 8.58 4.20
CA LEU A 207 12.22 9.41 5.23
C LEU A 207 12.44 8.63 6.53
N ALA A 208 11.49 7.79 6.93
CA ALA A 208 11.61 6.95 8.13
C ALA A 208 12.73 5.92 7.98
N ILE A 209 12.79 5.20 6.85
CA ILE A 209 13.85 4.24 6.55
C ILE A 209 15.23 4.93 6.55
N ALA A 210 15.31 6.15 6.03
CA ALA A 210 16.54 6.93 6.00
C ALA A 210 16.89 7.63 7.33
N GLY A 211 16.01 7.62 8.34
CA GLY A 211 16.20 8.37 9.59
C GLY A 211 16.13 9.90 9.41
N ARG A 212 15.35 10.38 8.44
CA ARG A 212 15.27 11.78 7.99
C ARG A 212 13.90 12.41 8.15
N LEU A 213 13.06 11.87 9.04
CA LEU A 213 11.74 12.46 9.33
C LEU A 213 11.82 13.90 9.87
N GLU A 214 12.96 14.35 10.40
CA GLU A 214 13.17 15.75 10.86
C GLU A 214 13.37 16.75 9.70
N ASP A 215 13.53 16.27 8.47
CA ASP A 215 13.73 17.13 7.29
C ASP A 215 12.44 17.85 6.86
N ILE A 216 11.28 17.43 7.38
CA ILE A 216 9.96 17.96 7.06
C ILE A 216 9.31 18.63 8.26
N ASP A 217 8.33 19.50 8.01
CA ASP A 217 7.42 19.97 9.05
C ASP A 217 6.42 18.86 9.39
N ARG A 218 6.76 18.03 10.39
CA ARG A 218 5.95 16.88 10.81
C ARG A 218 4.54 17.27 11.24
N PHE A 219 4.39 18.41 11.93
CA PHE A 219 3.10 18.86 12.40
C PHE A 219 2.21 19.26 11.22
N ARG A 220 2.75 20.01 10.26
CA ARG A 220 2.02 20.40 9.05
C ARG A 220 1.59 19.18 8.23
N THR A 221 2.48 18.22 8.07
CA THR A 221 2.15 16.98 7.35
C THR A 221 1.09 16.16 8.09
N ALA A 222 1.17 16.07 9.42
CA ALA A 222 0.14 15.42 10.24
C ALA A 222 -1.22 16.15 10.17
N GLU A 223 -1.23 17.49 10.15
CA GLU A 223 -2.45 18.29 9.98
C GLU A 223 -3.10 18.03 8.60
N TRP A 224 -2.31 18.01 7.52
CA TRP A 224 -2.81 17.70 6.17
C TRP A 224 -3.46 16.30 6.10
N LEU A 225 -2.86 15.33 6.79
CA LEU A 225 -3.35 13.96 6.93
C LEU A 225 -4.62 13.89 7.79
N ALA A 226 -4.69 14.62 8.90
CA ALA A 226 -5.87 14.67 9.77
C ALA A 226 -7.08 15.25 9.03
N PHE A 227 -6.87 16.27 8.18
CA PHE A 227 -7.92 16.82 7.30
C PHE A 227 -8.41 15.86 6.20
N ARG A 228 -7.90 14.63 6.15
CA ARG A 228 -8.49 13.59 5.30
C ARG A 228 -9.74 12.97 5.93
N GLN A 229 -9.98 13.11 7.24
CA GLN A 229 -11.11 12.48 7.91
C GLN A 229 -12.42 13.17 7.55
N CYS A 230 -13.30 12.43 6.88
CA CYS A 230 -14.65 12.88 6.55
C CYS A 230 -15.61 12.69 7.74
N ASP A 231 -16.81 13.25 7.65
CA ASP A 231 -17.81 13.17 8.72
C ASP A 231 -18.24 11.74 9.04
N SER A 232 -18.26 10.88 8.00
CA SER A 232 -18.47 9.43 8.08
C SER A 232 -17.41 8.70 8.92
N GLY A 233 -16.24 9.32 9.14
CA GLY A 233 -15.10 8.73 9.84
C GLY A 233 -14.04 8.11 8.93
N GLY A 234 -14.38 7.81 7.68
CA GLY A 234 -13.44 7.34 6.68
C GLY A 234 -12.49 8.45 6.24
N LEU A 235 -11.33 8.07 5.70
CA LEU A 235 -10.29 8.99 5.28
C LEU A 235 -10.21 9.02 3.75
N ASN A 236 -10.09 10.20 3.15
CA ASN A 236 -9.93 10.34 1.70
C ASN A 236 -8.46 10.51 1.26
N GLY A 237 -8.20 10.36 -0.04
CA GLY A 237 -6.84 10.43 -0.57
C GLY A 237 -6.30 11.85 -0.75
N ARG A 238 -7.19 12.82 -0.91
CA ARG A 238 -6.91 14.25 -1.12
C ARG A 238 -8.23 15.05 -1.04
N PRO A 239 -8.20 16.39 -0.94
CA PRO A 239 -9.41 17.19 -0.78
C PRO A 239 -10.48 16.89 -1.85
N GLU A 240 -11.75 16.99 -1.45
CA GLU A 240 -12.91 16.81 -2.34
C GLU A 240 -13.04 15.41 -2.98
N LYS A 241 -12.48 14.38 -2.34
CA LYS A 241 -12.66 12.97 -2.71
C LYS A 241 -13.41 12.20 -1.63
N LEU A 242 -14.06 11.11 -2.06
CA LEU A 242 -14.75 10.19 -1.17
C LEU A 242 -13.76 9.48 -0.24
N PRO A 243 -14.19 9.12 0.98
CA PRO A 243 -13.40 8.27 1.85
C PRO A 243 -13.25 6.86 1.26
N ASP A 244 -12.17 6.17 1.66
CA ASP A 244 -11.83 4.84 1.17
C ASP A 244 -11.03 4.06 2.21
N VAL A 245 -11.23 2.75 2.33
CA VAL A 245 -10.42 1.87 3.19
C VAL A 245 -8.93 1.94 2.83
N CYS A 246 -8.56 1.99 1.55
CA CYS A 246 -7.14 2.02 1.15
C CYS A 246 -6.47 3.35 1.54
N TYR A 247 -7.16 4.48 1.35
CA TYR A 247 -6.69 5.78 1.81
C TYR A 247 -6.61 5.83 3.34
N SER A 248 -7.55 5.20 4.03
CA SER A 248 -7.54 5.09 5.49
C SER A 248 -6.28 4.40 6.00
N TRP A 249 -5.83 3.33 5.34
CA TRP A 249 -4.53 2.72 5.66
C TRP A 249 -3.36 3.68 5.42
N TRP A 250 -3.24 4.30 4.25
CA TRP A 250 -2.10 5.18 3.94
C TRP A 250 -2.02 6.38 4.87
N VAL A 251 -3.16 6.99 5.20
CA VAL A 251 -3.23 8.12 6.12
C VAL A 251 -2.89 7.70 7.54
N LEU A 252 -3.49 6.62 8.04
CA LEU A 252 -3.25 6.13 9.39
C LEU A 252 -1.81 5.68 9.60
N ALA A 253 -1.24 4.94 8.65
CA ALA A 253 0.16 4.52 8.70
C ALA A 253 1.11 5.71 8.70
N SER A 254 0.82 6.74 7.90
CA SER A 254 1.60 7.99 7.89
C SER A 254 1.54 8.70 9.24
N LEU A 255 0.35 8.86 9.82
CA LEU A 255 0.17 9.44 11.16
C LEU A 255 0.88 8.62 12.24
N SER A 256 0.87 7.28 12.14
CA SER A 256 1.60 6.39 13.05
C SER A 256 3.11 6.61 12.98
N ILE A 257 3.68 6.74 11.78
CA ILE A 257 5.12 7.00 11.60
C ILE A 257 5.50 8.37 12.19
N LEU A 258 4.62 9.36 12.08
CA LEU A 258 4.82 10.70 12.65
C LEU A 258 4.53 10.78 14.16
N GLY A 259 3.90 9.76 14.76
CA GLY A 259 3.50 9.76 16.16
C GLY A 259 2.28 10.66 16.46
N CYS A 260 1.37 10.83 15.49
CA CYS A 260 0.22 11.74 15.55
C CYS A 260 -1.12 11.04 15.30
N LEU A 261 -1.28 9.78 15.75
CA LEU A 261 -2.52 9.02 15.57
C LEU A 261 -3.74 9.66 16.27
N ASP A 262 -3.50 10.43 17.33
CA ASP A 262 -4.49 11.14 18.11
C ASP A 262 -5.12 12.35 17.39
N PHE A 263 -4.64 12.68 16.18
CA PHE A 263 -5.17 13.78 15.39
C PHE A 263 -6.48 13.43 14.66
N ILE A 264 -6.87 12.16 14.66
CA ILE A 264 -8.11 11.68 14.04
C ILE A 264 -9.02 11.00 15.08
N ASP A 265 -10.32 10.98 14.82
CA ASP A 265 -11.28 10.24 15.64
C ASP A 265 -11.20 8.74 15.33
N GLU A 266 -10.52 8.01 16.21
CA GLU A 266 -10.32 6.56 16.12
C GLU A 266 -11.65 5.78 16.05
N ASN A 267 -12.65 6.20 16.82
CA ASN A 267 -13.92 5.47 16.93
C ASN A 267 -14.74 5.62 15.64
N LYS A 268 -14.80 6.84 15.10
CA LYS A 268 -15.45 7.09 13.80
C LYS A 268 -14.77 6.31 12.68
N MET A 269 -13.43 6.30 12.65
CA MET A 269 -12.69 5.54 11.65
C MET A 269 -12.95 4.03 11.77
N LYS A 270 -12.92 3.46 12.98
CA LYS A 270 -13.25 2.04 13.20
C LYS A 270 -14.66 1.71 12.71
N ASN A 271 -15.64 2.57 12.99
CA ASN A 271 -17.01 2.39 12.51
C ASN A 271 -17.08 2.41 10.97
N PHE A 272 -16.37 3.31 10.31
CA PHE A 272 -16.27 3.34 8.85
C PHE A 272 -15.65 2.05 8.29
N ILE A 273 -14.51 1.62 8.82
CA ILE A 273 -13.84 0.39 8.37
C ILE A 273 -14.73 -0.83 8.56
N PHE A 274 -15.39 -0.96 9.72
CA PHE A 274 -16.30 -2.09 9.95
C PHE A 274 -17.52 -2.07 9.02
N ALA A 275 -18.00 -0.88 8.65
CA ALA A 275 -19.09 -0.75 7.70
C ALA A 275 -18.73 -1.15 6.27
N CYS A 276 -17.44 -1.27 5.94
CA CYS A 276 -16.96 -1.71 4.62
C CYS A 276 -16.84 -3.24 4.50
N GLN A 277 -17.18 -4.00 5.54
CA GLN A 277 -17.19 -5.46 5.52
C GLN A 277 -18.42 -5.99 4.79
N ASP A 278 -18.24 -7.05 4.00
CA ASP A 278 -19.35 -7.89 3.54
C ASP A 278 -19.64 -8.94 4.63
N ASP A 279 -20.85 -8.91 5.17
CA ASP A 279 -21.31 -9.76 6.27
C ASP A 279 -21.87 -11.11 5.83
N GLU A 280 -21.92 -11.38 4.52
CA GLU A 280 -22.31 -12.67 3.95
C GLU A 280 -21.09 -13.49 3.51
N THR A 281 -20.16 -12.84 2.80
CA THR A 281 -19.05 -13.52 2.12
C THR A 281 -17.67 -13.22 2.72
N GLY A 282 -17.54 -12.15 3.51
CA GLY A 282 -16.26 -11.66 4.01
C GLY A 282 -15.53 -10.75 3.03
N GLY A 283 -14.28 -10.42 3.35
CA GLY A 283 -13.55 -9.34 2.69
C GLY A 283 -14.03 -7.92 3.05
N PHE A 284 -13.36 -6.92 2.46
CA PHE A 284 -13.65 -5.50 2.61
C PHE A 284 -13.74 -4.87 1.22
N ALA A 285 -14.69 -3.96 1.04
CA ALA A 285 -14.75 -3.09 -0.14
C ALA A 285 -14.12 -1.72 0.18
N ASP A 286 -13.96 -0.88 -0.84
CA ASP A 286 -13.46 0.49 -0.68
C ASP A 286 -14.33 1.31 0.29
N ARG A 287 -15.66 1.13 0.21
CA ARG A 287 -16.71 1.88 0.92
C ARG A 287 -17.88 0.96 1.27
N PRO A 288 -18.75 1.35 2.24
CA PRO A 288 -19.94 0.56 2.58
C PRO A 288 -20.87 0.39 1.39
N GLY A 289 -21.29 -0.84 1.12
CA GLY A 289 -22.24 -1.19 0.05
C GLY A 289 -21.64 -1.39 -1.34
N ASP A 290 -20.34 -1.15 -1.52
CA ASP A 290 -19.63 -1.56 -2.73
C ASP A 290 -19.37 -3.07 -2.73
N CYS A 291 -19.30 -3.67 -3.92
CA CYS A 291 -19.01 -5.09 -4.04
C CYS A 291 -17.55 -5.37 -3.64
N VAL A 292 -17.34 -6.38 -2.79
CA VAL A 292 -16.02 -6.97 -2.60
C VAL A 292 -15.65 -7.67 -3.91
N SER A 293 -14.49 -7.33 -4.49
CA SER A 293 -14.04 -7.97 -5.73
C SER A 293 -13.70 -9.44 -5.46
N ASN A 294 -14.56 -10.35 -5.93
CA ASN A 294 -14.31 -11.79 -6.00
C ASN A 294 -13.31 -12.14 -7.11
#